data_AF-A0A848LX57-F1
#
_entry.id   AF-A0A848LX57-F1
#
_cell.length_a   1.000
_cell.length_b   1.000
_cell.length_c   1.000
_cell.angle_alpha   90.00
_cell.angle_beta   90.00
_cell.angle_gamma   90.00
#
_symmetry.space_group_name_H-M   'P 1'
#
loop_
_entity.id
_entity.type
_entity.pdbx_description
1 polymer ?
#
loop_
_entity_poly.entity_id
_entity_poly.type
_entity_poly.pdbx_seq_one_letter_code
_entity_poly.pdbx_strand_id
1 'polypeptide(L)'
;MDLETIQDNAQFTLEAALEEISSQGEGEGSGLAYHAAALMYHRLALCALLSEARADRFQFYLCKSGLVRVHLLRLAASGRTFHPRTTCASKNFSFADAVAAGQLELAAELARLTPDRCDPRYEYEDDFLLHRFMQKCFLHLFAGEAHDFPALMMRWAQVVEGEHAPYLEVCQAVLRRDAGGFDEALRSSIEERSRLFRQKEAYSEDARRTDGALFVNGLTLLRLAELSGMPTQREYPNIPRFARVPSGALPLSPRSWLEPDEGRPA
;
A
#
# COMPACT_ATOMS: atom_id res chain seq x y z
N MET A 1 13.52 -20.05 2.15
CA MET A 1 12.08 -20.27 1.92
C MET A 1 11.74 -19.97 0.46
N ASP A 2 11.04 -20.84 -0.26
CA ASP A 2 10.55 -20.52 -1.63
C ASP A 2 9.21 -19.79 -1.59
N LEU A 3 8.72 -19.34 -2.76
CA LEU A 3 7.45 -18.60 -2.86
C LEU A 3 6.23 -19.48 -2.56
N GLU A 4 6.30 -20.79 -2.81
CA GLU A 4 5.24 -21.75 -2.47
C GLU A 4 5.07 -21.84 -0.95
N THR A 5 6.16 -22.00 -0.20
CA THR A 5 6.12 -21.99 1.27
C THR A 5 5.61 -20.65 1.82
N ILE A 6 5.99 -19.51 1.22
CA ILE A 6 5.49 -18.19 1.63
C ILE A 6 3.97 -18.09 1.38
N GLN A 7 3.49 -18.61 0.26
CA GLN A 7 2.07 -18.64 -0.08
C GLN A 7 1.27 -19.50 0.90
N ASP A 8 1.74 -20.70 1.23
CA ASP A 8 1.09 -21.60 2.19
C ASP A 8 1.03 -20.98 3.58
N ASN A 9 2.15 -20.39 4.04
CA ASN A 9 2.19 -19.67 5.32
C ASN A 9 1.24 -18.48 5.34
N ALA A 10 1.14 -17.73 4.23
CA ALA A 10 0.25 -16.60 4.11
C ALA A 10 -1.22 -17.04 4.15
N GLN A 11 -1.57 -18.15 3.48
CA GLN A 11 -2.90 -18.71 3.51
C GLN A 11 -3.29 -19.20 4.91
N PHE A 12 -2.42 -19.98 5.56
CA PHE A 12 -2.66 -20.44 6.93
C PHE A 12 -2.86 -19.28 7.91
N THR A 13 -2.02 -18.25 7.82
CA THR A 13 -2.11 -17.07 8.68
C THR A 13 -3.36 -16.24 8.39
N LEU A 14 -3.78 -16.16 7.13
CA LEU A 14 -5.02 -15.51 6.74
C LEU A 14 -6.23 -16.21 7.35
N GLU A 15 -6.32 -17.54 7.22
CA GLU A 15 -7.40 -18.34 7.78
C GLU A 15 -7.53 -18.17 9.30
N ALA A 16 -6.40 -18.22 10.02
CA ALA A 16 -6.37 -17.97 11.46
C ALA A 16 -6.83 -16.55 11.83
N ALA A 17 -6.41 -15.53 11.07
CA ALA A 17 -6.85 -14.14 11.31
C ALA A 17 -8.35 -13.95 11.04
N LEU A 18 -8.90 -14.61 10.02
CA LEU A 18 -10.34 -14.56 9.71
C LEU A 18 -11.18 -15.31 10.73
N GLU A 19 -10.67 -16.44 11.26
CA GLU A 19 -11.29 -17.15 12.37
C GLU A 19 -11.35 -16.26 13.61
N GLU A 20 -10.23 -15.61 13.98
CA GLU A 20 -10.18 -14.71 15.12
C GLU A 20 -11.13 -13.51 14.98
N ILE A 21 -11.27 -12.96 13.76
CA ILE A 21 -12.26 -11.92 13.47
C ILE A 21 -13.68 -12.43 13.68
N SER A 22 -13.97 -13.64 13.18
CA SER A 22 -15.30 -14.24 13.24
C SER A 22 -15.70 -14.64 14.66
N SER A 23 -14.74 -15.11 15.47
CA SER A 23 -14.94 -15.47 16.86
C SER A 23 -14.86 -14.30 17.84
N GLN A 24 -14.58 -13.08 17.34
CA GLN A 24 -14.37 -11.87 18.16
C GLN A 24 -13.26 -12.05 19.21
N GLY A 25 -12.13 -12.63 18.79
CA GLY A 25 -10.96 -12.83 19.64
C GLY A 25 -10.20 -11.54 20.00
N GLU A 26 -9.12 -11.67 20.76
CA GLU A 26 -8.32 -10.52 21.24
C GLU A 26 -7.69 -9.71 20.09
N GLY A 27 -7.22 -10.39 19.04
CA GLY A 27 -6.69 -9.78 17.82
C GLY A 27 -7.75 -9.00 17.04
N GLU A 28 -9.00 -9.41 17.08
CA GLU A 28 -10.14 -8.66 16.52
C GLU A 28 -10.37 -7.39 17.35
N GLY A 29 -10.42 -7.53 18.68
CA GLY A 29 -10.55 -6.44 19.65
C GLY A 29 -9.50 -5.34 19.48
N SER A 30 -8.23 -5.73 19.27
CA SER A 30 -7.09 -4.83 19.15
C SER A 30 -6.85 -4.28 17.74
N GLY A 31 -7.45 -4.90 16.72
CA GLY A 31 -7.24 -4.58 15.30
C GLY A 31 -6.12 -5.39 14.63
N LEU A 32 -5.40 -6.23 15.38
CA LEU A 32 -4.28 -7.02 14.89
C LEU A 32 -4.69 -8.08 13.87
N ALA A 33 -5.84 -8.74 14.08
CA ALA A 33 -6.34 -9.76 13.15
C ALA A 33 -6.69 -9.14 11.78
N TYR A 34 -7.29 -7.94 11.76
CA TYR A 34 -7.54 -7.20 10.52
C TYR A 34 -6.24 -6.80 9.81
N HIS A 35 -5.23 -6.35 10.57
CA HIS A 35 -3.92 -6.03 10.00
C HIS A 35 -3.25 -7.27 9.39
N ALA A 36 -3.28 -8.40 10.10
CA ALA A 36 -2.74 -9.67 9.62
C ALA A 36 -3.45 -10.14 8.36
N ALA A 37 -4.79 -10.15 8.34
CA ALA A 37 -5.56 -10.54 7.17
C ALA A 37 -5.26 -9.66 5.94
N ALA A 38 -5.20 -8.33 6.12
CA ALA A 38 -4.82 -7.42 5.02
C ALA A 38 -3.40 -7.70 4.51
N LEU A 39 -2.44 -7.93 5.42
CA LEU A 39 -1.05 -8.22 5.06
C LEU A 39 -0.91 -9.56 4.33
N MET A 40 -1.68 -10.58 4.73
CA MET A 40 -1.65 -11.88 4.07
C MET A 40 -2.29 -11.82 2.69
N TYR A 41 -3.39 -11.08 2.51
CA TYR A 41 -3.92 -10.81 1.18
C TYR A 41 -2.90 -10.09 0.28
N HIS A 42 -2.24 -9.04 0.79
CA HIS A 42 -1.15 -8.39 0.09
C HIS A 42 -0.06 -9.41 -0.31
N ARG A 43 0.34 -10.28 0.62
CA ARG A 43 1.37 -11.30 0.40
C ARG A 43 0.97 -12.31 -0.68
N LEU A 44 -0.27 -12.79 -0.65
CA LEU A 44 -0.83 -13.69 -1.66
C LEU A 44 -0.87 -13.02 -3.04
N ALA A 45 -1.18 -11.72 -3.11
CA ALA A 45 -1.11 -10.96 -4.35
C ALA A 45 0.31 -10.98 -4.92
N LEU A 46 1.32 -10.68 -4.09
CA LEU A 46 2.72 -10.70 -4.51
C LEU A 46 3.15 -12.10 -4.98
N CYS A 47 2.76 -13.15 -4.28
CA CYS A 47 3.07 -14.53 -4.66
C CYS A 47 2.43 -14.90 -6.00
N ALA A 48 1.15 -14.59 -6.20
CA ALA A 48 0.45 -14.86 -7.46
C ALA A 48 1.12 -14.17 -8.66
N LEU A 49 1.64 -12.96 -8.45
CA LEU A 49 2.35 -12.25 -9.51
C LEU A 49 3.77 -12.79 -9.74
N LEU A 50 4.52 -13.06 -8.69
CA LEU A 50 5.93 -13.47 -8.77
C LEU A 50 6.12 -14.93 -9.20
N SER A 51 5.23 -15.82 -8.76
CA SER A 51 5.30 -17.26 -9.07
C SER A 51 4.57 -17.62 -10.36
N GLU A 52 3.40 -17.02 -10.60
CA GLU A 52 2.49 -17.44 -11.68
C GLU A 52 2.28 -16.38 -12.78
N ALA A 53 2.82 -15.16 -12.60
CA ALA A 53 2.55 -14.01 -13.47
C ALA A 53 1.05 -13.69 -13.64
N ARG A 54 0.23 -13.99 -12.62
CA ARG A 54 -1.23 -13.81 -12.62
C ARG A 54 -1.63 -12.41 -12.16
N ALA A 55 -1.67 -11.47 -13.09
CA ALA A 55 -2.07 -10.07 -12.84
C ALA A 55 -3.51 -9.92 -12.33
N ASP A 56 -4.40 -10.83 -12.73
CA ASP A 56 -5.80 -10.90 -12.28
C ASP A 56 -5.90 -11.33 -10.81
N ARG A 57 -5.16 -12.36 -10.39
CA ARG A 57 -5.08 -12.79 -8.98
C ARG A 57 -4.36 -11.76 -8.12
N PHE A 58 -3.33 -11.10 -8.66
CA PHE A 58 -2.69 -9.95 -8.02
C PHE A 58 -3.71 -8.83 -7.74
N GLN A 59 -4.46 -8.39 -8.76
CA GLN A 59 -5.51 -7.39 -8.59
C GLN A 59 -6.56 -7.81 -7.54
N PHE A 60 -7.03 -9.05 -7.63
CA PHE A 60 -8.04 -9.61 -6.74
C PHE A 60 -7.61 -9.56 -5.27
N TYR A 61 -6.42 -10.07 -4.95
CA TYR A 61 -5.94 -10.12 -3.58
C TYR A 61 -5.58 -8.74 -3.02
N LEU A 62 -5.01 -7.84 -3.83
CA LEU A 62 -4.79 -6.45 -3.42
C LEU A 62 -6.13 -5.73 -3.13
N CYS A 63 -7.18 -6.00 -3.90
CA CYS A 63 -8.52 -5.49 -3.61
C CYS A 63 -9.03 -6.00 -2.25
N LYS A 64 -8.86 -7.30 -1.95
CA LYS A 64 -9.23 -7.86 -0.64
C LYS A 64 -8.45 -7.24 0.53
N SER A 65 -7.14 -7.01 0.38
CA SER A 65 -6.35 -6.24 1.36
C SER A 65 -6.98 -4.87 1.64
N GLY A 66 -7.34 -4.13 0.58
CA GLY A 66 -8.04 -2.86 0.67
C GLY A 66 -9.39 -2.94 1.40
N LEU A 67 -10.20 -3.97 1.12
CA LEU A 67 -11.52 -4.16 1.73
C LEU A 67 -11.44 -4.46 3.24
N VAL A 68 -10.50 -5.32 3.66
CA VAL A 68 -10.24 -5.59 5.09
C VAL A 68 -9.89 -4.28 5.79
N ARG A 69 -9.00 -3.48 5.18
CA ARG A 69 -8.54 -2.23 5.77
C ARG A 69 -9.63 -1.18 5.88
N VAL A 70 -10.45 -1.01 4.85
CA VAL A 70 -11.61 -0.10 4.91
C VAL A 70 -12.55 -0.51 6.02
N HIS A 71 -12.80 -1.82 6.18
CA HIS A 71 -13.67 -2.30 7.25
C HIS A 71 -13.14 -1.90 8.64
N LEU A 72 -11.86 -2.15 8.93
CA LEU A 72 -11.24 -1.74 10.19
C LEU A 72 -11.34 -0.23 10.42
N LEU A 73 -11.00 0.59 9.40
CA LEU A 73 -11.02 2.04 9.55
C LEU A 73 -12.44 2.60 9.68
N ARG A 74 -13.46 1.97 9.07
CA ARG A 74 -14.87 2.32 9.29
C ARG A 74 -15.31 2.03 10.72
N LEU A 75 -14.91 0.87 11.28
CA LEU A 75 -15.16 0.57 12.69
C LEU A 75 -14.53 1.63 13.59
N ALA A 76 -13.28 2.01 13.31
CA ALA A 76 -12.60 3.06 14.06
C ALA A 76 -13.33 4.41 13.97
N ALA A 77 -13.76 4.80 12.77
CA ALA A 77 -14.54 6.02 12.53
C ALA A 77 -15.92 6.01 13.22
N SER A 78 -16.51 4.83 13.44
CA SER A 78 -17.75 4.65 14.21
C SER A 78 -17.59 4.74 15.73
N GLY A 79 -16.37 5.02 16.22
CA GLY A 79 -16.08 5.20 17.65
C GLY A 79 -15.51 3.97 18.34
N ARG A 80 -15.22 2.89 17.59
CA ARG A 80 -14.52 1.73 18.16
C ARG A 80 -13.03 2.03 18.31
N THR A 81 -12.49 1.82 19.51
CA THR A 81 -11.07 2.04 19.78
C THR A 81 -10.25 0.81 19.41
N PHE A 82 -9.17 1.02 18.66
CA PHE A 82 -8.18 0.01 18.32
C PHE A 82 -6.78 0.46 18.72
N HIS A 83 -5.82 -0.46 18.75
CA HIS A 83 -4.44 -0.11 19.05
C HIS A 83 -3.85 0.77 17.94
N PRO A 84 -3.18 1.90 18.22
CA PRO A 84 -2.69 2.84 17.18
C PRO A 84 -1.79 2.20 16.12
N ARG A 85 -0.96 1.22 16.49
CA ARG A 85 -0.17 0.40 15.52
C ARG A 85 -0.99 -0.24 14.41
N THR A 86 -2.29 -0.38 14.59
CA THR A 86 -3.20 -0.95 13.60
C THR A 86 -3.96 0.13 12.83
N THR A 87 -3.91 1.41 13.20
CA THR A 87 -4.71 2.48 12.56
C THR A 87 -3.88 3.64 12.01
N CYS A 88 -2.62 3.80 12.43
CA CYS A 88 -1.68 4.83 11.94
C CYS A 88 -1.59 4.87 10.40
N ALA A 89 -1.29 6.06 9.86
CA ALA A 89 -1.29 6.31 8.42
C ALA A 89 -0.18 5.54 7.69
N SER A 90 1.02 5.47 8.27
CA SER A 90 2.14 4.68 7.76
C SER A 90 1.88 3.17 7.71
N LYS A 91 0.84 2.69 8.42
CA LYS A 91 0.43 1.27 8.43
C LYS A 91 -0.69 0.98 7.43
N ASN A 92 -1.16 2.00 6.70
CA ASN A 92 -2.15 1.82 5.65
C ASN A 92 -1.50 1.48 4.29
N PHE A 93 -0.73 0.38 4.24
CA PHE A 93 -0.21 -0.12 2.96
C PHE A 93 -1.35 -0.55 2.02
N SER A 94 -2.52 -0.93 2.56
CA SER A 94 -3.68 -1.31 1.75
C SER A 94 -4.25 -0.16 0.91
N PHE A 95 -3.93 1.10 1.23
CA PHE A 95 -4.17 2.21 0.29
C PHE A 95 -3.37 2.03 -1.00
N ALA A 96 -2.07 1.73 -0.88
CA ALA A 96 -1.21 1.45 -2.03
C ALA A 96 -1.69 0.20 -2.78
N ASP A 97 -2.15 -0.83 -2.06
CA ASP A 97 -2.76 -2.02 -2.68
C ASP A 97 -4.00 -1.67 -3.52
N ALA A 98 -4.91 -0.86 -2.98
CA ALA A 98 -6.12 -0.45 -3.69
C ALA A 98 -5.79 0.37 -4.95
N VAL A 99 -4.80 1.27 -4.87
CA VAL A 99 -4.32 2.05 -6.03
C VAL A 99 -3.68 1.11 -7.08
N ALA A 100 -2.79 0.21 -6.65
CA ALA A 100 -2.12 -0.74 -7.53
C ALA A 100 -3.09 -1.74 -8.19
N ALA A 101 -4.18 -2.10 -7.49
CA ALA A 101 -5.28 -2.92 -8.02
C ALA A 101 -6.24 -2.15 -8.94
N GLY A 102 -6.03 -0.85 -9.17
CA GLY A 102 -6.92 -0.01 -9.97
C GLY A 102 -8.28 0.25 -9.34
N GLN A 103 -8.45 -0.01 -8.03
CA GLN A 103 -9.69 0.19 -7.27
C GLN A 103 -9.76 1.63 -6.74
N LEU A 104 -9.95 2.61 -7.63
CA LEU A 104 -9.78 4.02 -7.30
C LEU A 104 -10.78 4.53 -6.24
N GLU A 105 -12.04 4.09 -6.28
CA GLU A 105 -13.03 4.46 -5.27
C GLU A 105 -12.69 3.89 -3.88
N LEU A 106 -12.21 2.65 -3.83
CA LEU A 106 -11.74 2.02 -2.60
C LEU A 106 -10.52 2.76 -2.03
N ALA A 107 -9.58 3.15 -2.89
CA ALA A 107 -8.43 3.96 -2.50
C ALA A 107 -8.84 5.36 -1.98
N ALA A 108 -9.84 5.99 -2.60
CA ALA A 108 -10.36 7.28 -2.14
C ALA A 108 -10.96 7.19 -0.74
N GLU A 109 -11.74 6.14 -0.49
CA GLU A 109 -12.30 5.88 0.83
C GLU A 109 -11.21 5.62 1.88
N LEU A 110 -10.22 4.76 1.58
CA LEU A 110 -9.08 4.52 2.46
C LEU A 110 -8.33 5.81 2.80
N ALA A 111 -8.08 6.66 1.80
CA ALA A 111 -7.39 7.92 2.00
C ALA A 111 -8.15 8.88 2.95
N ARG A 112 -9.49 8.94 2.83
CA ARG A 112 -10.34 9.78 3.70
C ARG A 112 -10.45 9.24 5.12
N LEU A 113 -10.49 7.92 5.29
CA LEU A 113 -10.61 7.27 6.60
C LEU A 113 -9.27 7.21 7.38
N THR A 114 -8.14 7.40 6.70
CA THR A 114 -6.83 7.34 7.34
C THR A 114 -6.64 8.52 8.30
N PRO A 115 -6.09 8.29 9.52
CA PRO A 115 -5.77 9.37 10.45
C PRO A 115 -4.93 10.49 9.80
N ASP A 116 -5.24 11.73 10.15
CA ASP A 116 -4.61 12.92 9.59
C ASP A 116 -3.43 13.45 10.43
N ARG A 117 -3.07 12.73 11.51
CA ARG A 117 -2.00 13.08 12.45
C ARG A 117 -1.04 11.93 12.64
N CYS A 118 0.24 12.28 12.75
CA CYS A 118 1.32 11.36 13.11
C CYS A 118 1.27 11.04 14.61
N ASP A 119 1.39 9.76 14.98
CA ASP A 119 1.70 9.35 16.36
C ASP A 119 3.18 8.95 16.49
N PRO A 120 4.05 9.81 17.05
CA PRO A 120 5.49 9.58 17.09
C PRO A 120 5.91 8.39 17.96
N ARG A 121 4.99 7.78 18.72
CA ARG A 121 5.25 6.55 19.48
C ARG A 121 5.20 5.30 18.60
N TYR A 122 4.59 5.39 17.42
CA TYR A 122 4.24 4.23 16.60
C TYR A 122 4.62 4.37 15.12
N GLU A 123 4.89 5.58 14.64
CA GLU A 123 5.39 5.81 13.28
C GLU A 123 6.46 6.90 13.22
N TYR A 124 7.41 6.72 12.30
CA TYR A 124 8.36 7.76 11.93
C TYR A 124 7.64 8.82 11.11
N GLU A 125 8.05 10.07 11.29
CA GLU A 125 7.32 11.19 10.69
C GLU A 125 7.49 11.27 9.17
N ASP A 126 8.66 10.93 8.64
CA ASP A 126 8.91 10.84 7.21
C ASP A 126 8.08 9.73 6.53
N ASP A 127 7.95 8.56 7.16
CA ASP A 127 7.03 7.50 6.73
C ASP A 127 5.58 8.00 6.69
N PHE A 128 5.14 8.69 7.75
CA PHE A 128 3.82 9.31 7.82
C PHE A 128 3.61 10.31 6.67
N LEU A 129 4.59 11.19 6.42
CA LEU A 129 4.51 12.24 5.41
C LEU A 129 4.45 11.68 3.98
N LEU A 130 5.19 10.61 3.68
CA LEU A 130 5.07 9.89 2.40
C LEU A 130 3.64 9.38 2.19
N HIS A 131 3.09 8.65 3.15
CA HIS A 131 1.75 8.10 3.03
C HIS A 131 0.70 9.21 2.94
N ARG A 132 0.87 10.28 3.73
CA ARG A 132 -0.03 11.43 3.71
C ARG A 132 0.02 12.18 2.38
N PHE A 133 1.21 12.30 1.78
CA PHE A 133 1.37 12.85 0.44
C PHE A 133 0.63 12.00 -0.58
N MET A 134 0.89 10.68 -0.62
CA MET A 134 0.28 9.80 -1.62
C MET A 134 -1.26 9.84 -1.55
N GLN A 135 -1.82 9.82 -0.34
CA GLN A 135 -3.27 9.88 -0.11
C GLN A 135 -3.87 11.23 -0.54
N LYS A 136 -3.27 12.35 -0.14
CA LYS A 136 -3.75 13.70 -0.52
C LYS A 136 -3.57 13.95 -2.02
N CYS A 137 -2.43 13.57 -2.59
CA CYS A 137 -2.17 13.69 -4.02
C CYS A 137 -3.18 12.86 -4.82
N PHE A 138 -3.48 11.65 -4.37
CA PHE A 138 -4.51 10.82 -4.95
C PHE A 138 -5.90 11.49 -4.92
N LEU A 139 -6.36 11.94 -3.74
CA LEU A 139 -7.66 12.62 -3.60
C LEU A 139 -7.74 13.89 -4.44
N HIS A 140 -6.64 14.64 -4.55
CA HIS A 140 -6.56 15.80 -5.42
C HIS A 140 -6.74 15.45 -6.90
N LEU A 141 -5.99 14.46 -7.39
CA LEU A 141 -6.00 14.08 -8.81
C LEU A 141 -7.26 13.32 -9.23
N PHE A 142 -7.79 12.47 -8.34
CA PHE A 142 -8.93 11.60 -8.63
C PHE A 142 -10.28 12.23 -8.25
N ALA A 143 -10.36 12.85 -7.07
CA ALA A 143 -11.62 13.38 -6.52
C ALA A 143 -11.71 14.91 -6.57
N GLY A 144 -10.67 15.61 -7.06
CA GLY A 144 -10.66 17.07 -7.15
C GLY A 144 -10.56 17.78 -5.80
N GLU A 145 -10.14 17.08 -4.74
CA GLU A 145 -10.04 17.66 -3.40
C GLU A 145 -8.84 18.62 -3.29
N ALA A 146 -9.06 19.75 -2.63
CA ALA A 146 -8.02 20.75 -2.40
C ALA A 146 -7.21 20.41 -1.14
N HIS A 147 -5.88 20.46 -1.26
CA HIS A 147 -4.97 20.21 -0.14
C HIS A 147 -3.78 21.18 -0.18
N ASP A 148 -3.27 21.51 1.01
CA ASP A 148 -2.07 22.32 1.18
C ASP A 148 -0.80 21.47 1.02
N PHE A 149 -0.41 21.24 -0.24
CA PHE A 149 0.85 20.57 -0.57
C PHE A 149 2.09 21.40 -0.18
N PRO A 150 2.13 22.74 -0.35
CA PRO A 150 3.25 23.55 0.11
C PRO A 150 3.59 23.33 1.59
N ALA A 151 2.60 23.36 2.48
CA ALA A 151 2.84 23.10 3.91
C ALA A 151 3.34 21.67 4.17
N LEU A 152 2.78 20.68 3.48
CA LEU A 152 3.19 19.28 3.61
C LEU A 152 4.65 19.07 3.17
N MET A 153 5.04 19.62 2.00
CA MET A 153 6.40 19.52 1.49
C MET A 153 7.40 20.28 2.36
N MET A 154 7.01 21.45 2.87
CA MET A 154 7.84 22.21 3.80
C MET A 154 8.09 21.43 5.10
N ARG A 155 7.05 20.80 5.67
CA ARG A 155 7.23 19.95 6.86
C ARG A 155 8.14 18.75 6.57
N TRP A 156 7.98 18.12 5.42
CA TRP A 156 8.83 16.98 5.06
C TRP A 156 10.29 17.36 4.86
N ALA A 157 10.56 18.48 4.18
CA ALA A 157 11.91 19.02 4.06
C ALA A 157 12.57 19.33 5.42
N GLN A 158 11.78 19.79 6.41
CA GLN A 158 12.27 20.01 7.77
C GLN A 158 12.60 18.70 8.49
N VAL A 159 11.79 17.65 8.32
CA VAL A 159 12.01 16.34 8.98
C VAL A 159 13.26 15.65 8.46
N VAL A 160 13.55 15.75 7.16
CA VAL A 160 14.74 15.12 6.55
C VAL A 160 16.00 15.96 6.67
N GLU A 161 15.90 17.22 7.11
CA GLU A 161 17.04 18.12 7.39
C GLU A 161 18.11 18.23 6.27
N GLY A 162 17.72 18.02 5.01
CA GLY A 162 18.64 18.04 3.86
C GLY A 162 19.40 16.73 3.62
N GLU A 163 19.09 15.67 4.36
CA GLU A 163 19.51 14.31 4.03
C GLU A 163 18.91 13.85 2.70
N HIS A 164 19.55 12.85 2.08
CA HIS A 164 19.04 12.26 0.85
C HIS A 164 17.70 11.57 1.11
N ALA A 165 16.64 12.08 0.47
CA ALA A 165 15.27 11.61 0.65
C ALA A 165 14.60 11.36 -0.71
N PRO A 166 14.89 10.23 -1.40
CA PRO A 166 14.38 9.96 -2.75
C PRO A 166 12.86 10.06 -2.86
N TYR A 167 12.12 9.61 -1.85
CA TYR A 167 10.67 9.71 -1.84
C TYR A 167 10.16 11.16 -1.88
N LEU A 168 10.83 12.08 -1.18
CA LEU A 168 10.48 13.50 -1.21
C LEU A 168 10.68 14.05 -2.62
N GLU A 169 11.79 13.71 -3.27
CA GLU A 169 12.11 14.14 -4.64
C GLU A 169 11.07 13.61 -5.64
N VAL A 170 10.66 12.34 -5.52
CA VAL A 170 9.58 11.76 -6.36
C VAL A 170 8.28 12.55 -6.18
N CYS A 171 7.88 12.78 -4.94
CA CYS A 171 6.63 13.47 -4.62
C CYS A 171 6.62 14.91 -5.14
N GLN A 172 7.75 15.60 -5.02
CA GLN A 172 7.93 16.93 -5.58
C GLN A 172 7.85 16.93 -7.12
N ALA A 173 8.45 15.94 -7.79
CA ALA A 173 8.38 15.81 -9.25
C ALA A 173 6.93 15.60 -9.73
N VAL A 174 6.14 14.79 -9.01
CA VAL A 174 4.70 14.63 -9.29
C VAL A 174 3.95 15.96 -9.18
N LEU A 175 4.19 16.75 -8.13
CA LEU A 175 3.55 18.06 -7.95
C LEU A 175 3.90 19.06 -9.06
N ARG A 176 5.17 19.07 -9.49
CA ARG A 176 5.65 19.94 -10.57
C ARG A 176 5.32 19.43 -11.98
N ARG A 177 4.75 18.23 -12.09
CA ARG A 177 4.55 17.51 -13.36
C ARG A 177 5.85 17.34 -14.15
N ASP A 178 6.95 17.13 -13.45
CA ASP A 178 8.29 17.00 -14.01
C ASP A 178 8.61 15.52 -14.30
N ALA A 179 8.39 15.10 -15.55
CA ALA A 179 8.56 13.70 -15.94
C ALA A 179 10.02 13.24 -15.87
N GLY A 180 10.97 14.12 -16.17
CA GLY A 180 12.40 13.80 -16.12
C GLY A 180 12.87 13.60 -14.68
N GLY A 181 12.56 14.57 -13.80
CA GLY A 181 12.85 14.47 -12.38
C GLY A 181 12.15 13.30 -11.70
N PHE A 182 10.93 12.95 -12.14
CA PHE A 182 10.21 11.78 -11.63
C PHE A 182 10.92 10.48 -11.97
N ASP A 183 11.37 10.30 -13.21
CA ASP A 183 12.07 9.08 -13.64
C ASP A 183 13.36 8.85 -12.83
N GLU A 184 14.15 9.91 -12.68
CA GLU A 184 15.41 9.89 -11.92
C GLU A 184 15.16 9.58 -10.44
N ALA A 185 14.26 10.32 -9.79
CA ALA A 185 13.97 10.15 -8.37
C ALA A 185 13.33 8.78 -8.06
N LEU A 186 12.48 8.26 -8.96
CA LEU A 186 11.85 6.94 -8.78
C LEU A 186 12.91 5.83 -8.88
N ARG A 187 13.85 5.93 -9.82
CA ARG A 187 14.98 4.98 -9.93
C ARG A 187 15.85 5.02 -8.68
N SER A 188 16.20 6.21 -8.19
CA SER A 188 16.96 6.37 -6.95
C SER A 188 16.25 5.70 -5.76
N SER A 189 14.94 5.93 -5.63
CA SER A 189 14.09 5.31 -4.60
C SER A 189 14.09 3.78 -4.68
N ILE A 190 14.01 3.23 -5.90
CA ILE A 190 14.07 1.78 -6.16
C ILE A 190 15.43 1.21 -5.79
N GLU A 191 16.52 1.89 -6.14
CA GLU A 191 17.88 1.45 -5.84
C GLU A 191 18.18 1.43 -4.34
N GLU A 192 17.81 2.50 -3.63
CA GLU A 192 17.94 2.57 -2.18
C GLU A 192 17.12 1.48 -1.50
N ARG A 193 15.85 1.33 -1.89
CA ARG A 193 15.00 0.28 -1.38
C ARG A 193 15.59 -1.10 -1.62
N SER A 194 16.09 -1.36 -2.83
CA SER A 194 16.75 -2.62 -3.17
C SER A 194 17.97 -2.89 -2.29
N ARG A 195 18.73 -1.83 -1.93
CA ARG A 195 19.86 -1.94 -0.98
C ARG A 195 19.37 -2.32 0.42
N LEU A 196 18.28 -1.72 0.91
CA LEU A 196 17.70 -2.04 2.21
C LEU A 196 17.19 -3.50 2.26
N PHE A 197 16.47 -3.97 1.25
CA PHE A 197 15.97 -5.36 1.21
C PHE A 197 17.09 -6.41 1.03
N ARG A 198 18.31 -6.01 0.63
CA ARG A 198 19.48 -6.91 0.65
C ARG A 198 20.06 -7.11 2.06
N GLN A 199 19.76 -6.21 3.01
CA GLN A 199 20.19 -6.33 4.39
C GLN A 199 19.33 -7.37 5.11
N LYS A 200 19.88 -8.59 5.29
CA LYS A 200 19.12 -9.74 5.81
C LYS A 200 18.54 -9.52 7.22
N GLU A 201 19.17 -8.68 8.02
CA GLU A 201 18.75 -8.40 9.40
C GLU A 201 17.59 -7.42 9.49
N ALA A 202 17.38 -6.58 8.46
CA ALA A 202 16.34 -5.56 8.46
C ALA A 202 14.96 -6.11 8.06
N TYR A 203 14.92 -7.20 7.29
CA TYR A 203 13.68 -7.75 6.73
C TYR A 203 13.65 -9.27 6.77
N SER A 204 12.48 -9.83 7.12
CA SER A 204 12.24 -11.28 7.07
C SER A 204 12.50 -11.84 5.67
N GLU A 205 12.82 -13.14 5.59
CA GLU A 205 13.04 -13.77 4.27
C GLU A 205 11.84 -13.60 3.35
N ASP A 206 10.63 -13.76 3.90
CA ASP A 206 9.38 -13.59 3.18
C ASP A 206 9.28 -12.18 2.60
N ALA A 207 9.51 -11.14 3.41
CA ALA A 207 9.44 -9.75 2.95
C ALA A 207 10.50 -9.46 1.88
N ARG A 208 11.70 -10.03 1.98
CA ARG A 208 12.74 -9.87 0.95
C ARG A 208 12.38 -10.55 -0.36
N ARG A 209 11.70 -11.69 -0.33
CA ARG A 209 11.31 -12.44 -1.53
C ARG A 209 10.03 -11.93 -2.18
N THR A 210 9.18 -11.24 -1.44
CA THR A 210 7.95 -10.64 -1.98
C THR A 210 8.11 -9.14 -2.18
N ASP A 211 8.03 -8.34 -1.12
CA ASP A 211 8.08 -6.89 -1.16
C ASP A 211 9.43 -6.45 -1.75
N GLY A 212 10.54 -7.08 -1.36
CA GLY A 212 11.85 -6.80 -1.94
C GLY A 212 11.89 -6.98 -3.47
N ALA A 213 11.09 -7.90 -4.01
CA ALA A 213 11.00 -8.16 -5.45
C ALA A 213 9.97 -7.27 -6.18
N LEU A 214 8.87 -6.86 -5.51
CA LEU A 214 7.83 -6.01 -6.08
C LEU A 214 7.55 -4.75 -5.25
N PHE A 215 7.62 -3.59 -5.88
CA PHE A 215 7.52 -2.32 -5.19
C PHE A 215 6.12 -1.67 -5.33
N VAL A 216 5.20 -2.03 -4.43
CA VAL A 216 3.81 -1.54 -4.48
C VAL A 216 3.67 -0.04 -4.22
N ASN A 217 4.43 0.55 -3.30
CA ASN A 217 4.45 2.01 -3.16
C ASN A 217 4.96 2.70 -4.44
N GLY A 218 5.91 2.07 -5.15
CA GLY A 218 6.34 2.51 -6.47
C GLY A 218 5.22 2.48 -7.50
N LEU A 219 4.38 1.43 -7.51
CA LEU A 219 3.18 1.37 -8.36
C LEU A 219 2.20 2.51 -8.05
N THR A 220 2.03 2.85 -6.77
CA THR A 220 1.18 3.98 -6.35
C THR A 220 1.74 5.31 -6.85
N LEU A 221 3.03 5.59 -6.65
CA LEU A 221 3.67 6.81 -7.13
C LEU A 221 3.60 6.92 -8.66
N LEU A 222 3.78 5.80 -9.36
CA LEU A 222 3.62 5.70 -10.80
C LEU A 222 2.18 6.04 -11.23
N ARG A 223 1.17 5.52 -10.52
CA ARG A 223 -0.24 5.85 -10.78
C ARG A 223 -0.54 7.34 -10.56
N LEU A 224 0.06 7.96 -9.53
CA LEU A 224 -0.10 9.40 -9.31
C LEU A 224 0.48 10.23 -10.45
N ALA A 225 1.64 9.85 -10.98
CA ALA A 225 2.22 10.49 -12.17
C ALA A 225 1.33 10.30 -13.42
N GLU A 226 0.78 9.11 -13.63
CA GLU A 226 -0.17 8.87 -14.74
C GLU A 226 -1.45 9.72 -14.60
N LEU A 227 -2.02 9.77 -13.40
CA LEU A 227 -3.23 10.56 -13.11
C LEU A 227 -2.99 12.07 -13.27
N SER A 228 -1.75 12.55 -13.06
CA SER A 228 -1.39 13.94 -13.31
C SER A 228 -1.10 14.26 -14.79
N GLY A 229 -1.20 13.26 -15.67
CA GLY A 229 -0.97 13.37 -17.11
C GLY A 229 0.50 13.30 -17.51
N MET A 230 1.39 12.88 -16.61
CA MET A 230 2.81 12.76 -16.92
C MET A 230 3.09 11.49 -17.75
N PRO A 231 3.95 11.58 -18.78
CA PRO A 231 4.46 10.38 -19.41
C PRO A 231 5.34 9.62 -18.41
N THR A 232 5.23 8.29 -18.41
CA THR A 232 6.04 7.41 -17.56
C THR A 232 6.66 6.30 -18.40
N GLN A 233 7.76 5.71 -17.94
CA GLN A 233 8.36 4.57 -18.64
C GLN A 233 7.43 3.36 -18.55
N ARG A 234 7.55 2.45 -19.52
CA ARG A 234 6.75 1.22 -19.55
C ARG A 234 7.05 0.31 -18.35
N GLU A 235 8.31 0.23 -17.95
CA GLU A 235 8.83 -0.66 -16.91
C GLU A 235 9.91 0.06 -16.09
N TYR A 236 9.96 -0.24 -14.80
CA TYR A 236 11.03 0.14 -13.88
C TYR A 236 11.52 -1.11 -13.13
N PRO A 237 12.75 -1.13 -12.58
CA PRO A 237 13.17 -2.24 -11.73
C PRO A 237 12.19 -2.43 -10.56
N ASN A 238 11.84 -3.69 -10.25
CA ASN A 238 10.82 -4.06 -9.25
C ASN A 238 9.40 -3.51 -9.50
N ILE A 239 9.12 -2.91 -10.65
CA ILE A 239 7.79 -2.48 -11.10
C ILE A 239 7.56 -3.00 -12.53
N PRO A 240 7.33 -4.31 -12.69
CA PRO A 240 7.13 -4.91 -14.00
C PRO A 240 5.80 -4.46 -14.60
N ARG A 241 5.73 -4.39 -15.94
CA ARG A 241 4.53 -3.91 -16.65
C ARG A 241 3.26 -4.68 -16.30
N PHE A 242 3.36 -5.97 -15.99
CA PHE A 242 2.20 -6.81 -15.68
C PHE A 242 1.65 -6.56 -14.28
N ALA A 243 2.39 -5.86 -13.40
CA ALA A 243 1.87 -5.34 -12.14
C ALA A 243 1.05 -4.05 -12.31
N ARG A 244 1.11 -3.40 -13.49
CA ARG A 244 0.37 -2.16 -13.78
C ARG A 244 -1.04 -2.50 -14.24
N VAL A 245 -1.87 -2.87 -13.27
CA VAL A 245 -3.26 -3.23 -13.52
C VAL A 245 -4.06 -2.00 -13.98
N PRO A 246 -4.88 -2.08 -15.05
CA PRO A 246 -5.74 -0.98 -15.46
C PRO A 246 -6.69 -0.51 -14.34
N SER A 247 -7.07 0.77 -14.35
CA SER A 247 -8.16 1.24 -13.50
C SER A 247 -9.46 0.54 -13.86
N GLY A 248 -10.18 0.06 -12.85
CA GLY A 248 -11.47 -0.60 -13.05
C GLY A 248 -11.94 -1.26 -11.77
N ALA A 249 -13.20 -1.02 -11.40
CA ALA A 249 -13.77 -1.65 -10.22
C ALA A 249 -13.92 -3.15 -10.44
N LEU A 250 -13.38 -3.96 -9.52
CA LEU A 250 -13.76 -5.36 -9.43
C LEU A 250 -15.13 -5.44 -8.76
N PRO A 251 -16.07 -6.26 -9.27
CA PRO A 251 -17.41 -6.38 -8.71
C PRO A 251 -17.42 -7.27 -7.46
N LEU A 252 -16.50 -7.05 -6.52
CA LEU A 252 -16.42 -7.79 -5.27
C LEU A 252 -17.36 -7.18 -4.22
N SER A 253 -18.05 -8.04 -3.48
CA SER A 253 -18.83 -7.62 -2.32
C SER A 253 -17.93 -6.97 -1.26
N PRO A 254 -18.37 -5.92 -0.54
CA PRO A 254 -17.59 -5.30 0.55
C PRO A 254 -17.17 -6.26 1.67
N ARG A 255 -17.81 -7.43 1.76
CA ARG A 255 -17.50 -8.49 2.74
C ARG A 255 -16.82 -9.72 2.15
N SER A 256 -16.53 -9.73 0.84
CA SER A 256 -15.89 -10.86 0.14
C SER A 256 -14.51 -11.23 0.67
N TRP A 257 -13.88 -10.36 1.46
CA TRP A 257 -12.62 -10.66 2.13
C TRP A 257 -12.76 -11.64 3.30
N LEU A 258 -13.98 -11.93 3.78
CA LEU A 258 -14.22 -12.98 4.78
C LEU A 258 -14.11 -14.39 4.19
N GLU A 259 -14.37 -14.53 2.90
CA GLU A 259 -14.31 -15.80 2.15
C GLU A 259 -13.16 -15.70 1.14
N PRO A 260 -11.94 -16.21 1.43
CA PRO A 260 -10.75 -15.95 0.61
C PRO A 260 -10.90 -16.24 -0.89
N ASP A 261 -11.68 -17.26 -1.25
CA ASP A 261 -11.89 -17.67 -2.63
C ASP A 261 -13.13 -17.04 -3.31
N GLU A 262 -13.98 -16.30 -2.58
CA GLU A 262 -15.14 -15.62 -3.19
C GLU A 262 -14.67 -14.61 -4.25
N GLY A 263 -15.09 -14.83 -5.50
CA GLY A 263 -14.75 -13.98 -6.65
C GLY A 263 -13.33 -14.19 -7.21
N ARG A 264 -12.60 -15.21 -6.75
CA ARG A 264 -11.23 -15.49 -7.20
C ARG A 264 -11.21 -15.88 -8.69
N PRO A 265 -10.37 -15.26 -9.51
CA PRO A 265 -10.17 -15.67 -10.91
C PRO A 265 -9.66 -17.12 -11.01
N ALA A 266 -10.24 -17.88 -11.95
CA ALA A 266 -9.92 -19.28 -12.23
C ALA A 266 -8.42 -19.49 -12.53
#